data_AF-A0A524PSI4-F1
#
_entry.id   AF-A0A524PSI4-F1
#
_cell.length_a   1.000
_cell.length_b   1.000
_cell.length_c   1.000
_cell.angle_alpha   90.00
_cell.angle_beta   90.00
_cell.angle_gamma   90.00
#
_symmetry.space_group_name_H-M   'P 1'
#
loop_
_entity.id
_entity.type
_entity.pdbx_description
1 polymer ?
#
loop_
_entity_poly.entity_id
_entity_poly.type
_entity_poly.pdbx_seq_one_letter_code
_entity_poly.pdbx_strand_id
1 'polypeptide(L)'
;MSERKNILSSLRELMQSKGIDALVVPVTDPHLGEYMPDHWKIVNWLTGFSGSAANVVITKDFAGLWTDSRYFIQADGQLTGSGFELVKLKIPHTP
;
A
#
# COMPACT_ATOMS: atom_id res chain seq x y z
N MET A 1 -19.53 -2.86 1.85
CA MET A 1 -18.18 -2.27 2.00
C MET A 1 -17.23 -3.03 1.09
N SER A 2 -16.22 -2.37 0.51
CA SER A 2 -15.21 -3.04 -0.35
C SER A 2 -14.42 -4.10 0.44
N GLU A 3 -14.07 -5.22 -0.19
CA GLU A 3 -13.27 -6.31 0.40
C GLU A 3 -11.97 -5.77 1.05
N ARG A 4 -11.29 -4.85 0.36
CA ARG A 4 -10.03 -4.22 0.84
C ARG A 4 -10.23 -3.44 2.14
N LYS A 5 -11.39 -2.80 2.31
CA LYS A 5 -11.72 -2.05 3.53
C LYS A 5 -11.87 -2.98 4.74
N ASN A 6 -12.40 -4.20 4.52
CA ASN A 6 -12.50 -5.21 5.59
C ASN A 6 -11.13 -5.76 5.97
N ILE A 7 -10.24 -5.98 4.99
CA ILE A 7 -8.84 -6.37 5.23
C ILE A 7 -8.13 -5.31 6.09
N LEU A 8 -8.24 -4.04 5.70
CA LEU A 8 -7.62 -2.93 6.45
C LEU A 8 -8.16 -2.83 7.89
N SER A 9 -9.48 -3.01 8.09
CA SER A 9 -10.07 -3.03 9.43
C SER A 9 -9.51 -4.15 10.29
N SER A 10 -9.49 -5.38 9.76
CA SER A 10 -8.98 -6.56 10.46
C SER A 10 -7.50 -6.43 10.80
N LEU A 11 -6.71 -5.84 9.89
CA LEU A 11 -5.31 -5.57 10.11
C LEU A 11 -5.08 -4.55 11.24
N ARG A 12 -5.89 -3.49 11.31
CA ARG A 12 -5.83 -2.49 12.39
C ARG A 12 -6.19 -3.08 13.75
N GLU A 13 -7.20 -3.96 13.81
CA GLU A 13 -7.53 -4.70 15.03
C GLU A 13 -6.36 -5.57 15.50
N LEU A 14 -5.70 -6.27 14.57
CA LEU A 14 -4.51 -7.07 14.89
C LEU A 14 -3.35 -6.17 15.36
N MET A 15 -3.06 -5.08 14.65
CA MET A 15 -2.04 -4.09 15.05
C MET A 15 -2.29 -3.59 16.48
N GLN A 16 -3.53 -3.22 16.80
CA GLN A 16 -3.92 -2.78 18.15
C GLN A 16 -3.69 -3.87 19.19
N SER A 17 -4.09 -5.12 18.91
CA SER A 17 -3.89 -6.25 19.82
C SER A 17 -2.42 -6.58 20.09
N LYS A 18 -1.52 -6.18 19.17
CA LYS A 18 -0.08 -6.41 19.24
C LYS A 18 0.72 -5.20 19.70
N GLY A 19 0.06 -4.06 19.96
CA GLY A 19 0.74 -2.81 20.31
C GLY A 19 1.60 -2.24 19.18
N ILE A 20 1.19 -2.42 17.93
CA ILE A 20 1.87 -1.91 16.74
C ILE A 20 1.22 -0.60 16.32
N ASP A 21 1.95 0.52 16.43
CA ASP A 21 1.44 1.85 16.05
C ASP A 21 1.46 2.10 14.55
N ALA A 22 2.45 1.54 13.85
CA ALA A 22 2.61 1.68 12.41
C ALA A 22 3.13 0.39 11.76
N LEU A 23 2.64 0.10 10.56
CA LEU A 23 3.11 -0.97 9.69
C LEU A 23 3.58 -0.39 8.36
N VAL A 24 4.79 -0.76 7.93
CA VAL A 24 5.34 -0.39 6.62
C VAL A 24 5.43 -1.64 5.76
N VAL A 25 4.86 -1.60 4.56
CA VAL A 25 4.83 -2.72 3.61
C VAL A 25 5.43 -2.26 2.28
N PRO A 26 6.68 -2.66 1.96
CA PRO A 26 7.28 -2.38 0.67
C PRO A 26 6.74 -3.30 -0.44
N VAL A 27 6.73 -2.84 -1.70
CA VAL A 27 6.56 -3.71 -2.87
C VAL A 27 7.87 -4.43 -3.16
N THR A 28 8.18 -5.47 -2.39
CA THR A 28 9.36 -6.29 -2.63
C THR A 28 9.24 -7.67 -1.96
N ASP A 29 10.00 -8.63 -2.45
CA ASP A 29 10.20 -9.91 -1.80
C ASP A 29 11.38 -9.83 -0.81
N PRO A 30 11.66 -10.88 -0.02
CA PRO A 30 12.79 -10.88 0.92
C PRO A 30 14.18 -10.72 0.27
N HIS A 31 14.28 -10.79 -1.06
CA HIS A 31 15.54 -10.79 -1.80
C HIS A 31 15.71 -9.55 -2.69
N LEU A 32 14.79 -8.58 -2.62
CA LEU A 32 14.80 -7.38 -3.47
C LEU A 32 14.80 -7.71 -4.97
N GLY A 33 14.10 -8.79 -5.35
CA GLY A 33 13.99 -9.23 -6.73
C GLY A 33 13.29 -8.19 -7.61
N GLU A 34 13.71 -8.09 -8.87
CA GLU A 34 13.10 -7.19 -9.87
C GLU A 34 11.66 -7.60 -10.21
N TYR A 35 11.41 -8.91 -10.30
CA TYR A 35 10.09 -9.49 -10.54
C TYR A 35 9.69 -10.39 -9.39
N MET A 36 8.56 -10.06 -8.79
CA MET A 36 8.10 -10.73 -7.59
C MET A 36 7.09 -11.85 -7.91
N PRO A 37 7.27 -13.05 -7.35
CA PRO A 37 6.26 -14.12 -7.42
C PRO A 37 4.93 -13.69 -6.81
N ASP A 38 3.83 -14.27 -7.27
CA ASP A 38 2.48 -13.90 -6.82
C ASP A 38 2.30 -14.00 -5.29
N HIS A 39 2.94 -15.00 -4.66
CA HIS A 39 2.96 -15.18 -3.21
C HIS A 39 3.38 -13.91 -2.44
N TRP A 40 4.31 -13.12 -2.99
CA TRP A 40 4.87 -11.94 -2.33
C TRP A 40 4.18 -10.63 -2.73
N LYS A 41 3.14 -10.66 -3.59
CA LYS A 41 2.36 -9.47 -4.00
C LYS A 41 1.44 -8.93 -2.90
N ILE A 42 1.98 -8.72 -1.69
CA ILE A 42 1.27 -8.30 -0.49
C ILE A 42 0.57 -6.96 -0.70
N VAL A 43 1.24 -5.97 -1.30
CA VAL A 43 0.65 -4.65 -1.56
C VAL A 43 -0.57 -4.74 -2.48
N ASN A 44 -0.52 -5.61 -3.50
CA ASN A 44 -1.67 -5.82 -4.38
C ASN A 44 -2.83 -6.48 -3.64
N TRP A 45 -2.56 -7.53 -2.87
CA TRP A 45 -3.57 -8.18 -2.04
C TRP A 45 -4.18 -7.21 -1.00
N LEU A 46 -3.37 -6.36 -0.40
CA LEU A 46 -3.77 -5.45 0.67
C LEU A 46 -4.58 -4.26 0.15
N THR A 47 -4.12 -3.64 -0.94
CA THR A 47 -4.64 -2.34 -1.41
C THR A 47 -5.45 -2.44 -2.70
N GLY A 48 -5.25 -3.49 -3.50
CA GLY A 48 -5.73 -3.59 -4.88
C GLY A 48 -4.82 -2.94 -5.92
N PHE A 49 -3.80 -2.18 -5.50
CA PHE A 49 -2.86 -1.53 -6.41
C PHE A 49 -1.95 -2.57 -7.10
N SER A 50 -1.86 -2.53 -8.43
CA SER A 50 -1.08 -3.50 -9.22
C SER A 50 0.17 -2.92 -9.88
N GLY A 51 0.56 -1.69 -9.53
CA GLY A 51 1.81 -1.11 -10.02
C GLY A 51 3.04 -1.78 -9.38
N SER A 52 4.17 -1.73 -10.06
CA SER A 52 5.39 -2.43 -9.62
C SER A 52 6.26 -1.62 -8.66
N ALA A 53 5.94 -0.36 -8.40
CA ALA A 53 6.68 0.49 -7.48
C ALA A 53 5.71 1.15 -6.49
N ALA A 54 5.73 0.71 -5.24
CA ALA A 54 5.04 1.40 -4.16
C ALA A 54 5.61 1.08 -2.77
N ASN A 55 5.26 1.92 -1.79
CA ASN A 55 5.39 1.64 -0.38
C ASN A 55 4.07 1.95 0.32
N VAL A 56 3.63 1.09 1.23
CA VAL A 56 2.42 1.29 2.01
C VAL A 56 2.78 1.57 3.46
N VAL A 57 2.12 2.55 4.06
CA VAL A 57 2.20 2.82 5.51
C VAL A 57 0.79 2.82 6.08
N ILE A 58 0.58 2.06 7.15
CA ILE A 58 -0.70 1.97 7.85
C ILE A 58 -0.47 2.35 9.31
N THR A 59 -1.31 3.23 9.82
CA THR A 59 -1.45 3.55 11.24
C THR A 59 -2.88 3.23 11.68
N LYS A 60 -3.18 3.52 12.96
CA LYS A 60 -4.54 3.42 13.51
C LYS A 60 -5.58 4.17 12.69
N ASP A 61 -5.23 5.35 12.20
CA ASP A 61 -6.14 6.33 11.59
C ASP A 61 -5.83 6.62 10.12
N PHE A 62 -4.62 6.33 9.66
CA PHE A 62 -4.18 6.60 8.29
C PHE A 62 -3.74 5.32 7.57
N ALA A 63 -3.87 5.30 6.24
CA ALA A 63 -3.38 4.24 5.38
C ALA A 63 -3.00 4.86 4.03
N GLY A 64 -1.71 4.96 3.76
CA GLY A 64 -1.18 5.63 2.57
C GLY A 64 -0.43 4.66 1.67
N LEU A 65 -0.54 4.85 0.36
CA LEU A 65 0.29 4.22 -0.66
C LEU A 65 1.10 5.30 -1.38
N TRP A 66 2.42 5.21 -1.24
CA TRP A 66 3.36 6.04 -1.98
C TRP A 66 3.74 5.35 -3.27
N THR A 67 3.63 6.06 -4.38
CA THR A 67 4.13 5.63 -5.69
C THR A 67 4.68 6.83 -6.44
N ASP A 68 5.48 6.59 -7.48
CA ASP A 68 5.95 7.62 -8.40
C ASP A 68 4.91 7.94 -9.51
N SER A 69 5.25 8.95 -10.32
CA SER A 69 4.37 9.56 -11.32
C SER A 69 3.89 8.62 -12.41
N ARG A 70 4.59 7.50 -12.67
CA ARG A 70 4.16 6.49 -13.64
C ARG A 70 2.80 5.90 -13.29
N TYR A 71 2.42 5.92 -12.00
CA TYR A 71 1.26 5.22 -11.50
C TYR A 71 0.19 6.13 -10.86
N PHE A 72 0.29 7.46 -10.91
CA PHE A 72 -0.68 8.33 -10.24
C PHE A 72 -2.13 8.08 -10.69
N ILE A 73 -2.37 8.06 -12.01
CA ILE A 73 -3.71 7.80 -12.57
C ILE A 73 -4.19 6.40 -12.22
N GLN A 74 -3.31 5.40 -12.30
CA GLN A 74 -3.62 4.02 -11.95
C GLN A 74 -3.99 3.89 -10.47
N ALA A 75 -3.22 4.51 -9.58
CA ALA A 75 -3.44 4.46 -8.14
C ALA A 75 -4.74 5.17 -7.75
N ASP A 76 -5.04 6.35 -8.31
CA ASP A 76 -6.30 7.05 -8.06
C ASP A 76 -7.51 6.15 -8.41
N GLY A 77 -7.45 5.46 -9.56
CA GLY A 77 -8.50 4.51 -9.96
C GLY A 77 -8.58 3.27 -9.06
N GLN A 78 -7.46 2.60 -8.81
CA GLN A 78 -7.42 1.31 -8.11
C GLN A 78 -7.65 1.43 -6.59
N LEU A 79 -7.30 2.57 -5.99
CA LEU A 79 -7.46 2.78 -4.54
C LEU A 79 -8.85 3.30 -4.17
N THR A 80 -9.68 3.69 -5.14
CA THR A 80 -11.03 4.20 -4.87
C THR A 80 -11.86 3.20 -4.05
N GLY A 81 -12.29 3.62 -2.86
CA GLY A 81 -13.09 2.79 -1.96
C GLY A 81 -12.31 1.69 -1.20
N SER A 82 -10.98 1.61 -1.37
CA SER A 82 -10.12 0.64 -0.67
C SER A 82 -9.87 1.01 0.80
N GLY A 83 -9.96 2.30 1.13
CA GLY A 83 -9.54 2.85 2.42
C GLY A 83 -8.09 3.32 2.48
N PHE A 84 -7.35 3.18 1.37
CA PHE A 84 -5.99 3.72 1.20
C PHE A 84 -6.03 5.04 0.44
N GLU A 85 -5.14 5.96 0.83
CA GLU A 85 -4.92 7.25 0.18
C GLU A 85 -3.67 7.21 -0.69
N LEU A 86 -3.76 7.74 -1.92
CA LEU A 86 -2.58 7.95 -2.75
C LEU A 86 -1.74 9.09 -2.17
N VAL A 87 -0.49 8.80 -1.83
CA VAL A 87 0.51 9.80 -1.50
C VAL A 87 1.51 9.92 -2.65
N LYS A 88 1.41 11.00 -3.42
CA LYS A 88 2.27 11.22 -4.58
C LYS A 88 3.72 11.42 -4.12
N LEU A 89 4.62 10.51 -4.52
CA LEU A 89 6.05 10.65 -4.21
C LEU A 89 6.55 11.93 -4.88
N LYS A 90 7.10 12.85 -4.08
CA LYS A 90 7.73 14.07 -4.55
C LYS A 90 9.23 13.89 -4.47
N ILE A 91 9.90 13.98 -5.61
CA ILE A 91 11.36 14.01 -5.67
C ILE A 91 11.75 15.48 -5.84
N PRO A 92 12.49 16.07 -4.89
CA PRO A 92 12.99 17.43 -5.03
C PRO A 92 13.74 17.60 -6.37
N HIS A 93 13.50 18.71 -7.07
CA HIS A 93 14.18 19.06 -8.33
C HIS A 93 13.88 18.17 -9.55
N THR A 94 12.88 17.29 -9.48
CA THR A 94 12.23 16.76 -10.69
C THR A 94 11.26 17.85 -11.20
N PRO A 95 11.33 18.25 -12.49
CA PRO A 95 10.47 19.31 -13.03
C PRO A 95 8.97 19.02 -12.85
#